data_AF-A0A5C8T8K2-F1
#
_entry.id   AF-A0A5C8T8K2-F1
#
_cell.length_a   1.000
_cell.length_b   1.000
_cell.length_c   1.000
_cell.angle_alpha   90.00
_cell.angle_beta   90.00
_cell.angle_gamma   90.00
#
_symmetry.space_group_name_H-M   'P 1'
#
loop_
_entity.id
_entity.type
_entity.pdbx_description
1 polymer ?
#
loop_
_entity_poly.entity_id
_entity_poly.type
_entity_poly.pdbx_seq_one_letter_code
_entity_poly.pdbx_strand_id
1 'polypeptide(L)' 'MSTLTNDDRKSLSKKDFALPDQKRFPVEDKAHARNAKARAAQSEKAGNLSKSDHAKVDAKADKVLGKD' A
#
# COMPACT_ATOMS: atom_id res chain seq x y z
N MET A 1 5.81 9.57 9.37
CA MET A 1 5.39 9.13 8.02
C MET A 1 6.04 10.08 7.05
N SER A 2 6.82 9.57 6.09
CA SER A 2 7.33 10.37 4.99
C SER A 2 6.11 10.78 4.15
N THR A 3 5.87 12.08 4.00
CA THR A 3 4.70 12.56 3.26
C THR A 3 5.07 12.64 1.79
N LEU A 4 4.55 11.74 0.96
CA LEU A 4 4.65 11.90 -0.50
C LEU A 4 3.91 13.17 -0.92
N THR A 5 4.56 14.03 -1.70
CA THR A 5 3.88 15.15 -2.34
C THR A 5 2.97 14.66 -3.47
N ASN A 6 2.10 15.52 -3.98
CA ASN A 6 1.27 15.18 -5.14
C ASN A 6 2.10 14.84 -6.37
N ASP A 7 3.23 15.50 -6.56
CA ASP A 7 4.10 15.28 -7.72
C ASP A 7 4.90 13.98 -7.59
N ASP A 8 5.38 13.64 -6.39
CA ASP A 8 6.01 12.34 -6.13
C ASP A 8 5.03 11.20 -6.41
N ARG A 9 3.77 11.37 -5.97
CA ARG A 9 2.74 10.35 -6.17
C ARG A 9 2.31 10.18 -7.64
N LYS A 10 2.52 11.21 -8.48
CA LYS A 10 2.30 11.14 -9.93
C LYS A 10 3.46 10.46 -10.66
N SER A 11 4.68 10.60 -10.15
CA SER A 11 5.88 9.97 -10.73
C SER A 11 5.99 8.48 -10.37
N LEU A 12 5.34 8.05 -9.28
CA LEU A 12 5.24 6.64 -8.92
C LEU A 12 4.52 5.82 -10.01
N SER A 13 5.14 4.68 -10.35
CA SER A 13 4.56 3.74 -11.29
C SER A 13 3.48 2.90 -10.61
N LYS A 14 2.60 2.29 -11.39
CA LYS A 14 1.55 1.39 -10.87
C LYS A 14 2.13 0.29 -9.97
N LYS A 15 3.35 -0.19 -10.27
CA LYS A 15 4.05 -1.23 -9.49
C LYS A 15 4.41 -0.81 -8.07
N ASP A 16 4.44 0.49 -7.78
CA ASP A 16 4.78 1.08 -6.49
C ASP A 16 3.54 1.28 -5.61
N PHE A 17 2.37 0.85 -6.09
CA PHE A 17 1.13 0.79 -5.33
C PHE A 17 0.73 -0.67 -5.11
N ALA A 18 0.21 -0.95 -3.93
CA ALA A 18 -0.31 -2.27 -3.61
C ALA A 18 -1.67 -2.54 -4.28
N LEU A 19 -2.43 -1.49 -4.57
CA LEU A 19 -3.60 -1.53 -5.44
C LEU A 19 -3.36 -0.61 -6.66
N PRO A 20 -2.73 -1.13 -7.74
CA PRO A 20 -2.35 -0.34 -8.91
C PRO A 20 -3.53 0.28 -9.65
N ASP A 21 -4.67 -0.42 -9.71
CA ASP A 21 -5.86 0.05 -10.42
C ASP A 21 -6.50 1.26 -9.73
N GLN A 22 -6.39 1.31 -8.41
CA GLN A 22 -6.90 2.43 -7.61
C GLN A 22 -5.80 3.46 -7.28
N LYS A 23 -4.54 3.19 -7.63
CA LYS A 23 -3.35 3.95 -7.18
C LYS A 23 -3.37 4.20 -5.66
N ARG A 24 -3.74 3.19 -4.88
CA ARG A 24 -3.85 3.24 -3.41
C ARG A 24 -2.77 2.38 -2.76
N PHE A 25 -2.45 2.73 -1.52
CA PHE A 25 -1.44 2.05 -0.70
C PHE A 25 -0.06 2.06 -1.36
N PRO A 26 0.63 3.22 -1.37
CA PRO A 26 2.00 3.31 -1.85
C PRO A 26 2.92 2.39 -1.00
N VAL A 27 3.84 1.70 -1.68
CA VAL A 27 4.75 0.68 -1.15
C VAL A 27 6.14 0.77 -1.80
N GLU A 28 6.51 1.95 -2.28
CA GLU A 28 7.80 2.26 -2.91
C GLU A 28 9.00 2.02 -1.97
N ASP A 29 8.79 2.12 -0.66
CA ASP A 29 9.79 1.86 0.36
C ASP A 29 9.25 1.05 1.55
N LYS A 30 10.16 0.63 2.44
CA LYS A 30 9.82 -0.18 3.62
C LYS A 30 8.97 0.56 4.66
N ALA A 31 9.01 1.90 4.72
CA ALA A 31 8.18 2.68 5.64
C ALA A 31 6.73 2.75 5.13
N HIS A 32 6.57 3.02 3.84
CA HIS A 32 5.30 3.04 3.12
C HIS A 32 4.65 1.65 3.09
N ALA A 33 5.42 0.58 2.86
CA ALA A 33 4.94 -0.79 2.96
C ALA A 33 4.36 -1.12 4.34
N ARG A 34 5.06 -0.75 5.44
CA ARG A 34 4.52 -0.93 6.80
C ARG A 34 3.24 -0.13 7.02
N ASN A 35 3.20 1.11 6.53
CA ASN A 35 2.01 1.93 6.67
C ASN A 35 0.83 1.38 5.86
N ALA A 36 1.10 0.87 4.65
CA ALA A 36 0.11 0.28 3.77
C ALA A 36 -0.63 -0.87 4.47
N LYS A 37 0.08 -1.80 5.14
CA LYS A 37 -0.54 -2.87 5.94
C LYS A 37 -1.44 -2.32 7.04
N ALA A 38 -0.91 -1.37 7.83
CA ALA A 38 -1.67 -0.78 8.92
C ALA A 38 -2.95 -0.06 8.45
N ARG A 39 -2.86 0.70 7.36
CA ARG A 39 -4.03 1.37 6.77
C ARG A 39 -4.98 0.41 6.08
N ALA A 40 -4.48 -0.65 5.46
CA ALA A 40 -5.32 -1.66 4.85
C ALA A 40 -6.17 -2.35 5.92
N ALA A 41 -5.56 -2.78 7.03
CA ALA A 41 -6.27 -3.40 8.15
C ALA A 41 -7.33 -2.46 8.76
N GLN A 42 -6.99 -1.17 8.93
CA GLN A 42 -7.96 -0.17 9.37
C GLN A 42 -9.12 0.00 8.37
N SER A 43 -8.82 0.02 7.07
CA SER A 43 -9.82 0.18 6.01
C SER A 43 -10.73 -1.03 5.89
N GLU A 44 -10.19 -2.24 6.03
CA GLU A 44 -10.97 -3.49 6.05
C GLU A 44 -11.90 -3.52 7.25
N LYS A 45 -11.40 -3.21 8.45
CA LYS A 45 -12.21 -3.14 9.67
C LYS A 45 -13.32 -2.08 9.56
N ALA A 46 -13.05 -0.98 8.86
CA ALA A 46 -14.03 0.08 8.60
C ALA A 46 -15.01 -0.26 7.45
N GLY A 47 -14.87 -1.41 6.78
CA GLY A 47 -15.71 -1.81 5.64
C GLY A 47 -15.40 -1.09 4.32
N ASN A 48 -14.31 -0.34 4.25
CA ASN A 48 -13.89 0.44 3.08
C ASN A 48 -12.90 -0.31 2.15
N LEU A 49 -12.55 -1.54 2.52
CA LEU A 49 -11.64 -2.41 1.77
C LEU A 49 -12.14 -3.85 1.88
N SER A 50 -12.17 -4.57 0.76
CA SER A 50 -12.51 -5.99 0.76
C SER A 50 -11.38 -6.81 1.38
N LYS A 51 -11.70 -8.00 1.93
CA LYS A 51 -10.68 -8.93 2.43
C LYS A 51 -9.66 -9.33 1.35
N SER A 52 -10.13 -9.45 0.11
CA SER A 52 -9.27 -9.77 -1.03
C SER A 52 -8.28 -8.65 -1.31
N ASP A 53 -8.71 -7.39 -1.27
CA ASP A 53 -7.82 -6.26 -1.48
C ASP A 53 -6.88 -6.05 -0.30
N HIS A 54 -7.33 -6.30 0.93
CA HIS A 54 -6.46 -6.35 2.11
C HIS A 54 -5.31 -7.34 1.91
N ALA A 55 -5.61 -8.57 1.51
CA ALA A 55 -4.61 -9.60 1.26
C ALA A 55 -3.61 -9.22 0.15
N LYS A 56 -4.07 -8.55 -0.91
CA LYS A 56 -3.18 -8.02 -1.96
C LYS A 56 -2.23 -6.96 -1.41
N VAL A 57 -2.73 -6.06 -0.56
CA VAL A 57 -1.91 -5.02 0.07
C VAL A 57 -0.84 -5.66 0.95
N ASP A 58 -1.23 -6.62 1.78
CA ASP A 58 -0.32 -7.33 2.67
C ASP A 58 0.78 -8.07 1.90
N ALA A 59 0.42 -8.87 0.89
CA ALA A 59 1.39 -9.63 0.10
C ALA A 59 2.41 -8.74 -0.61
N LYS A 60 1.94 -7.61 -1.18
CA LYS A 60 2.84 -6.67 -1.85
C LYS A 60 3.74 -5.94 -0.84
N ALA A 61 3.20 -5.55 0.31
CA ALA A 61 3.97 -4.91 1.37
C ALA A 61 5.03 -5.86 1.93
N ASP A 62 4.69 -7.12 2.17
CA ASP A 62 5.64 -8.12 2.69
C ASP A 62 6.79 -8.38 1.71
N LYS A 63 6.50 -8.41 0.41
CA LYS A 63 7.54 -8.47 -0.64
C LYS A 63 8.52 -7.29 -0.56
N VAL A 64 8.05 -6.08 -0.25
CA VAL A 64 8.91 -4.89 -0.09
C VAL A 64 9.68 -4.93 1.24
N LEU A 65 9.08 -5.51 2.27
CA LEU A 65 9.71 -5.68 3.57
C LEU A 65 10.74 -6.82 3.60
N GLY A 66 10.74 -7.69 2.58
CA GLY A 66 11.59 -8.88 2.55
C GLY A 66 11.16 -9.90 3.60
N LYS A 67 9.85 -9.97 3.88
CA LYS A 67 9.24 -10.98 4.73
C LYS A 67 8.62 -12.02 3.80
N ASP A 68 9.36 -13.10 3.56
CA ASP A 68 8.86 -14.33 2.92
C ASP A 68 8.29 -15.27 3.98
#